data_AF-A0A832VLG3-F1
#
_entry.id   AF-A0A832VLG3-F1
#
_cell.length_a   1.000
_cell.length_b   1.000
_cell.length_c   1.000
_cell.angle_alpha   90.00
_cell.angle_beta   90.00
_cell.angle_gamma   90.00
#
_symmetry.space_group_name_H-M   'P 1'
#
loop_
_entity.id
_entity.type
_entity.pdbx_description
1 polymer ?
#
loop_
_entity_poly.entity_id
_entity_poly.type
_entity_poly.pdbx_seq_one_letter_code
_entity_poly.pdbx_strand_id
1 'polypeptide(L)'
;MMPFLAPAQAANPNLYVSAENSYVANHFTGSMVIELVVNDPNLSDTGVGKGEPDVTINGKSIRMVQATDGKWYAYFANLDKAKIADQTVGLAGQGLDFGEFCSKDTTVFGPTFSGSDGLAIPRTGSTGATNGNSVFSTCTSIPNGSIINNVVRYPKSINTNSAIPSGQIGLNSAVWPIIQLYSFSNGVVIQYNRGGGVQTVSLQYDDIPNITTSVDRTNYPPN
;
A
#
# COMPACT_ATOMS: atom_id res chain seq x y z
N MET A 1 31.60 -25.34 12.22
CA MET A 1 31.05 -25.22 10.86
C MET A 1 30.03 -24.10 10.91
N MET A 2 30.39 -22.89 10.43
CA MET A 2 29.46 -21.77 10.37
C MET A 2 28.42 -22.07 9.29
N PRO A 3 27.11 -22.03 9.58
CA PRO A 3 26.12 -22.16 8.54
C PRO A 3 26.24 -20.94 7.63
N PHE A 4 26.63 -21.19 6.38
CA PHE A 4 26.44 -20.24 5.29
C PHE A 4 24.93 -20.05 5.12
N LEU A 5 24.39 -18.97 5.68
CA LEU A 5 23.05 -18.49 5.37
C LEU A 5 23.07 -18.01 3.91
N ALA A 6 22.48 -18.80 3.02
CA ALA A 6 22.14 -18.35 1.69
C ALA A 6 21.27 -17.07 1.80
N PRO A 7 21.44 -16.07 0.91
CA PRO A 7 20.51 -14.96 0.86
C PRO A 7 19.11 -15.53 0.60
N ALA A 8 18.10 -15.04 1.33
CA ALA A 8 16.72 -15.42 1.09
C ALA A 8 16.41 -15.25 -0.41
N GLN A 9 16.28 -16.38 -1.10
CA GLN A 9 16.04 -16.40 -2.53
C GLN A 9 14.63 -15.86 -2.75
N ALA A 10 14.51 -14.72 -3.43
CA ALA A 10 13.23 -14.24 -3.92
C ALA A 10 12.60 -15.39 -4.73
N ALA A 11 11.51 -15.96 -4.22
CA ALA A 11 10.86 -17.13 -4.84
C ALA A 11 10.24 -16.78 -6.20
N ASN A 12 10.04 -15.49 -6.47
CA ASN A 12 9.35 -14.96 -7.63
C ASN A 12 10.30 -14.07 -8.47
N PRO A 13 10.44 -14.30 -9.79
CA PRO A 13 11.40 -13.58 -10.63
C PRO A 13 11.03 -12.11 -10.93
N ASN A 14 9.75 -11.73 -10.84
CA ASN A 14 9.27 -10.40 -11.19
C ASN A 14 8.42 -9.75 -10.09
N LEU A 15 7.82 -10.52 -9.17
CA LEU A 15 7.00 -10.01 -8.08
C LEU A 15 7.84 -9.87 -6.80
N TYR A 16 7.82 -8.68 -6.21
CA TYR A 16 8.45 -8.38 -4.93
C TYR A 16 7.40 -7.79 -3.98
N VAL A 17 7.44 -8.22 -2.72
CA VAL A 17 6.52 -7.77 -1.67
C VAL A 17 7.33 -7.36 -0.46
N SER A 18 7.14 -6.14 0.04
CA SER A 18 8.01 -5.57 1.10
C SER A 18 7.99 -6.34 2.43
N ALA A 19 6.93 -7.12 2.69
CA ALA A 19 6.79 -7.97 3.87
C ALA A 19 7.21 -9.44 3.64
N GLU A 20 7.66 -9.81 2.44
CA GLU A 20 8.23 -11.14 2.20
C GLU A 20 9.61 -11.23 2.86
N ASN A 21 9.66 -11.91 4.00
CA ASN A 21 10.85 -12.03 4.81
C ASN A 21 10.82 -13.33 5.62
N SER A 22 11.69 -14.28 5.24
CA SER A 22 11.78 -15.59 5.89
C SER A 22 12.21 -15.54 7.36
N TYR A 23 12.93 -14.48 7.79
CA TYR A 23 13.35 -14.32 9.19
C TYR A 23 12.19 -14.07 10.14
N VAL A 24 11.08 -13.53 9.63
CA VAL A 24 9.83 -13.30 10.39
C VAL A 24 8.68 -14.13 9.84
N ALA A 25 8.99 -15.21 9.11
CA ALA A 25 8.00 -16.10 8.49
C ALA A 25 6.91 -15.37 7.67
N ASN A 26 7.29 -14.30 6.96
CA ASN A 26 6.38 -13.45 6.17
C ASN A 26 5.24 -12.82 6.99
N HIS A 27 5.44 -12.57 8.28
CA HIS A 27 4.47 -11.88 9.12
C HIS A 27 4.49 -10.36 8.92
N PHE A 28 3.30 -9.76 8.92
CA PHE A 28 3.09 -8.32 9.06
C PHE A 28 1.84 -8.07 9.91
N THR A 29 1.75 -6.90 10.55
CA THR A 29 0.71 -6.66 11.56
C THR A 29 0.13 -5.25 11.52
N GLY A 30 -1.08 -5.09 12.04
CA GLY A 30 -1.68 -3.79 12.28
C GLY A 30 -1.85 -2.94 11.00
N SER A 31 -1.44 -1.68 11.08
CA SER A 31 -1.55 -0.69 10.00
C SER A 31 -0.32 -0.61 9.11
N MET A 32 0.50 -1.67 9.05
CA MET A 32 1.63 -1.70 8.12
C MET A 32 1.15 -1.52 6.66
N VAL A 33 1.82 -0.63 5.94
CA VAL A 33 1.63 -0.46 4.49
C VAL A 33 2.60 -1.38 3.76
N ILE A 34 2.07 -2.19 2.84
CA ILE A 34 2.86 -3.13 2.05
C ILE A 34 3.08 -2.54 0.65
N GLU A 35 4.34 -2.52 0.21
CA GLU A 35 4.72 -2.17 -1.15
C GLU A 35 4.78 -3.43 -2.00
N LEU A 36 4.12 -3.37 -3.16
CA LEU A 36 4.21 -4.35 -4.22
C LEU A 36 5.00 -3.77 -5.37
N VAL A 37 5.98 -4.53 -5.86
CA VAL A 37 6.76 -4.17 -7.04
C VAL A 37 6.69 -5.28 -8.07
N VAL A 38 6.26 -4.95 -9.28
CA VAL A 38 6.42 -5.81 -10.45
C VAL A 38 7.54 -5.26 -11.32
N ASN A 39 8.63 -6.03 -11.40
CA ASN A 39 9.78 -5.77 -12.26
C ASN A 39 9.76 -6.76 -13.43
N ASP A 40 8.87 -6.54 -14.38
CA ASP A 40 8.73 -7.36 -15.59
C ASP A 40 9.35 -6.64 -16.80
N PRO A 41 10.41 -7.19 -17.44
CA PRO A 41 11.02 -6.60 -18.64
C PRO A 41 10.07 -6.37 -19.81
N ASN A 42 8.97 -7.11 -19.92
CA ASN A 42 7.99 -6.94 -20.99
C ASN A 42 7.10 -5.70 -20.77
N LEU A 43 7.01 -5.24 -19.52
CA LEU A 43 6.17 -4.13 -19.08
C LEU A 43 6.99 -2.90 -18.63
N SER A 44 8.30 -2.89 -18.88
CA SER A 44 9.20 -1.88 -18.31
C SER A 44 9.41 -0.62 -19.16
N ASP A 45 8.99 -0.63 -20.43
CA ASP A 45 9.13 0.52 -21.30
C ASP A 45 8.27 1.69 -20.80
N THR A 46 8.90 2.84 -20.59
CA THR A 46 8.26 4.07 -20.09
C THR A 46 7.87 5.05 -21.19
N GLY A 47 8.25 4.76 -22.45
CA GLY A 47 7.91 5.58 -23.62
C GLY A 47 6.75 5.02 -24.45
N VAL A 48 6.38 3.76 -24.23
CA VAL A 48 5.34 3.08 -25.00
C VAL A 48 4.26 2.54 -24.08
N GLY A 49 3.01 2.56 -24.57
CA GLY A 49 1.87 2.00 -23.86
C GLY A 49 2.07 0.51 -23.55
N LYS A 50 1.92 0.15 -22.27
CA LYS A 50 1.98 -1.20 -21.71
C LYS A 50 0.69 -1.49 -20.98
N GLY A 51 0.28 -2.75 -20.98
CA GLY A 51 -0.80 -3.21 -20.13
C GLY A 51 -0.38 -3.17 -18.67
N GLU A 52 -1.30 -2.79 -17.79
CA GLU A 52 -1.11 -2.90 -16.35
C GLU A 52 -0.90 -4.38 -15.94
N PRO A 53 0.06 -4.68 -15.05
CA PRO A 53 0.21 -6.02 -14.50
C PRO A 53 -1.05 -6.47 -13.75
N ASP A 54 -1.54 -7.68 -14.04
CA ASP A 54 -2.66 -8.27 -13.28
C ASP A 54 -2.17 -8.82 -11.94
N VAL A 55 -2.34 -8.02 -10.89
CA VAL A 55 -2.02 -8.39 -9.51
C VAL A 55 -3.28 -8.43 -8.67
N THR A 56 -3.38 -9.45 -7.80
CA THR A 56 -4.50 -9.62 -6.88
C THR A 56 -4.03 -9.78 -5.44
N ILE A 57 -4.88 -9.35 -4.51
CA ILE A 57 -4.79 -9.52 -3.05
C ILE A 57 -6.01 -10.32 -2.62
N ASN A 58 -5.81 -11.56 -2.18
CA ASN A 58 -6.89 -12.50 -1.87
C ASN A 58 -7.93 -12.60 -3.00
N GLY A 59 -7.46 -12.61 -4.25
CA GLY A 59 -8.29 -12.69 -5.45
C GLY A 59 -8.97 -11.37 -5.88
N LYS A 60 -8.88 -10.29 -5.08
CA LYS A 60 -9.34 -8.95 -5.49
C LYS A 60 -8.22 -8.21 -6.22
N SER A 61 -8.51 -7.58 -7.35
CA SER A 61 -7.50 -6.82 -8.10
C SER A 61 -6.97 -5.62 -7.32
N ILE A 62 -5.68 -5.33 -7.49
CA ILE A 62 -5.03 -4.10 -7.02
C ILE A 62 -4.51 -3.31 -8.23
N ARG A 63 -4.73 -2.00 -8.23
CA ARG A 63 -4.20 -1.13 -9.29
C ARG A 63 -2.70 -0.92 -9.11
N MET A 64 -1.93 -1.09 -10.18
CA MET A 64 -0.49 -0.83 -10.21
C MET A 64 -0.16 0.36 -11.09
N VAL A 65 0.83 1.15 -10.68
CA VAL A 65 1.24 2.38 -11.34
C VAL A 65 2.68 2.22 -11.82
N GLN A 66 2.93 2.48 -13.10
CA GLN A 66 4.30 2.46 -13.62
C GLN A 66 5.08 3.69 -13.14
N ALA A 67 6.25 3.47 -12.55
CA ALA A 67 7.17 4.51 -12.14
C ALA A 67 8.20 4.84 -13.23
N THR A 68 8.98 5.90 -13.01
CA THR A 68 10.02 6.37 -13.93
C THR A 68 11.18 5.40 -14.11
N ASP A 69 11.34 4.43 -13.22
CA ASP A 69 12.37 3.37 -13.32
C ASP A 69 11.90 2.14 -14.12
N GLY A 70 10.71 2.21 -14.72
CA GLY A 70 10.11 1.15 -15.54
C GLY A 70 9.44 0.05 -14.71
N LYS A 71 9.53 0.06 -13.38
CA LYS A 71 8.83 -0.90 -12.53
C LYS A 71 7.42 -0.43 -12.23
N TRP A 72 6.56 -1.36 -11.83
CA TRP A 72 5.19 -1.10 -11.44
C TRP A 72 5.04 -1.20 -9.94
N TYR A 73 4.37 -0.23 -9.34
CA TYR A 73 4.24 -0.08 -7.89
C TYR A 73 2.77 -0.06 -7.47
N ALA A 74 2.47 -0.70 -6.35
CA ALA A 74 1.21 -0.53 -5.64
C ALA A 74 1.44 -0.54 -4.13
N TYR A 75 0.57 0.14 -3.40
CA TYR A 75 0.58 0.15 -1.94
C TYR A 75 -0.77 -0.33 -1.43
N PHE A 76 -0.76 -1.24 -0.46
CA PHE A 76 -1.97 -1.66 0.24
C PHE A 76 -1.80 -1.71 1.75
N ALA A 77 -2.92 -1.60 2.47
CA ALA A 77 -2.96 -1.73 3.91
C ALA A 77 -4.29 -2.33 4.37
N ASN A 78 -4.32 -2.78 5.62
CA ASN A 78 -5.57 -3.21 6.25
C ASN A 78 -6.50 -2.00 6.47
N LEU A 79 -7.74 -2.09 5.99
CA LEU A 79 -8.71 -1.00 6.06
C LEU A 79 -8.97 -0.53 7.49
N ASP A 80 -9.35 -1.45 8.38
CA ASP A 80 -9.76 -1.09 9.73
C ASP A 80 -8.57 -0.56 10.54
N LYS A 81 -7.40 -1.18 10.40
CA LYS A 81 -6.21 -0.72 11.12
C LYS A 81 -5.66 0.59 10.59
N ALA A 82 -5.75 0.85 9.28
CA ALA A 82 -5.39 2.15 8.70
C ALA A 82 -6.26 3.26 9.31
N LYS A 83 -7.59 3.07 9.33
CA LYS A 83 -8.53 4.02 9.93
C LYS A 83 -8.29 4.27 11.41
N ILE A 84 -8.05 3.21 12.19
CA ILE A 84 -7.76 3.32 13.62
C ILE A 84 -6.44 4.07 13.85
N ALA A 85 -5.40 3.76 13.09
CA ALA A 85 -4.11 4.43 13.21
C ALA A 85 -4.22 5.92 12.87
N ASP A 86 -4.88 6.24 11.75
CA ASP A 86 -5.10 7.61 11.30
C ASP A 86 -5.92 8.43 12.30
N GLN A 87 -6.91 7.82 12.97
CA GLN A 87 -7.70 8.47 14.02
C GLN A 87 -6.85 8.95 15.22
N THR A 88 -5.68 8.35 15.45
CA THR A 88 -4.79 8.75 16.55
C THR A 88 -3.88 9.92 16.22
N VAL A 89 -3.91 10.42 14.99
CA VAL A 89 -3.07 11.53 14.52
C VAL A 89 -3.51 12.83 15.19
N GLY A 90 -2.64 13.38 16.04
CA GLY A 90 -2.89 14.68 16.69
C GLY A 90 -2.49 15.89 15.85
N LEU A 91 -1.52 15.73 14.94
CA LEU A 91 -1.01 16.76 14.04
C LEU A 91 -0.88 16.17 12.63
N ALA A 92 -1.54 16.78 11.65
CA ALA A 92 -1.47 16.34 10.25
C ALA A 92 -0.01 16.30 9.76
N GLY A 93 0.35 15.24 9.02
CA GLY A 93 1.72 15.00 8.58
C GLY A 93 2.59 14.22 9.57
N GLN A 94 2.06 13.79 10.72
CA GLN A 94 2.85 13.17 11.78
C GLN A 94 2.27 11.84 12.25
N GLY A 95 3.12 10.99 12.83
CA GLY A 95 2.69 9.67 13.31
C GLY A 95 2.24 8.76 12.16
N LEU A 96 1.20 7.97 12.40
CA LEU A 96 0.63 7.06 11.40
C LEU A 96 -0.49 7.74 10.59
N ASP A 97 -0.14 8.86 9.96
CA ASP A 97 -1.04 9.63 9.09
C ASP A 97 -1.05 9.02 7.69
N PHE A 98 -2.21 8.50 7.29
CA PHE A 98 -2.45 7.94 5.97
C PHE A 98 -2.82 9.00 4.94
N GLY A 99 -3.18 10.20 5.40
CA GLY A 99 -3.65 11.33 4.63
C GLY A 99 -5.15 11.53 4.76
N GLU A 100 -5.86 11.58 3.64
CA GLU A 100 -7.34 11.57 3.66
C GLU A 100 -7.87 10.29 3.01
N PHE A 101 -9.08 9.89 3.38
CA PHE A 101 -9.74 8.69 2.88
C PHE A 101 -10.89 9.00 1.94
N CYS A 102 -10.99 8.21 0.87
CA CYS A 102 -12.05 8.25 -0.12
C CYS A 102 -12.66 6.85 -0.32
N SER A 103 -13.93 6.80 -0.72
CA SER A 103 -14.56 5.55 -1.18
C SER A 103 -13.86 5.02 -2.43
N LYS A 104 -13.83 3.69 -2.58
CA LYS A 104 -13.40 2.97 -3.80
C LYS A 104 -14.16 3.40 -5.07
N ASP A 105 -15.35 4.00 -4.91
CA ASP A 105 -16.21 4.47 -6.00
C ASP A 105 -15.77 5.86 -6.54
N THR A 106 -14.68 6.42 -6.02
CA THR A 106 -14.08 7.66 -6.48
C THR A 106 -13.50 7.51 -7.89
N THR A 107 -14.01 8.30 -8.85
CA THR A 107 -13.60 8.26 -10.26
C THR A 107 -12.71 9.44 -10.66
N VAL A 108 -12.75 10.54 -9.91
CA VAL A 108 -12.01 11.76 -10.27
C VAL A 108 -10.49 11.57 -10.31
N PHE A 109 -9.97 10.52 -9.69
CA PHE A 109 -8.53 10.21 -9.68
C PHE A 109 -8.01 9.57 -10.97
N GLY A 110 -8.88 9.19 -11.90
CA GLY A 110 -8.53 8.56 -13.18
C GLY A 110 -9.02 7.12 -13.27
N PRO A 111 -8.25 6.13 -12.78
CA PRO A 111 -8.64 4.72 -12.84
C PRO A 111 -9.74 4.40 -11.82
N THR A 112 -10.41 3.26 -12.03
CA THR A 112 -11.32 2.68 -11.04
C THR A 112 -10.55 1.81 -10.04
N PHE A 113 -11.01 1.80 -8.79
CA PHE A 113 -10.43 1.03 -7.70
C PHE A 113 -11.41 0.02 -7.11
N SER A 114 -12.31 -0.53 -7.94
CA SER A 114 -13.39 -1.42 -7.52
C SER A 114 -12.95 -2.71 -6.82
N GLY A 115 -11.69 -3.11 -6.99
CA GLY A 115 -11.09 -4.23 -6.27
C GLY A 115 -10.70 -3.92 -4.82
N SER A 116 -10.55 -2.64 -4.45
CA SER A 116 -10.27 -2.21 -3.08
C SER A 116 -11.55 -2.01 -2.27
N ASP A 117 -11.42 -1.89 -0.95
CA ASP A 117 -12.51 -1.56 -0.03
C ASP A 117 -12.48 -0.08 0.40
N GLY A 118 -11.45 0.67 -0.02
CA GLY A 118 -11.29 2.10 0.20
C GLY A 118 -9.94 2.62 -0.26
N LEU A 119 -9.75 3.94 -0.23
CA LEU A 119 -8.55 4.60 -0.72
C LEU A 119 -8.02 5.56 0.34
N ALA A 120 -6.71 5.54 0.57
CA ALA A 120 -5.99 6.61 1.25
C ALA A 120 -5.21 7.43 0.22
N ILE A 121 -5.43 8.74 0.23
CA ILE A 121 -4.74 9.71 -0.62
C ILE A 121 -3.77 10.55 0.20
N PRO A 122 -2.63 10.96 -0.36
CA PRO A 122 -1.54 11.51 0.42
C PRO A 122 -1.72 12.98 0.80
N ARG A 123 -2.75 13.64 0.26
CA ARG A 123 -2.96 15.08 0.34
C ARG A 123 -4.31 15.42 0.92
N THR A 124 -4.36 16.60 1.53
CA THR A 124 -5.61 17.23 1.94
C THR A 124 -6.36 17.90 0.79
N GLY A 125 -7.65 18.16 1.02
CA GLY A 125 -8.44 19.09 0.20
C GLY A 125 -9.17 18.44 -0.96
N SER A 126 -9.39 17.13 -0.93
CA SER A 126 -10.34 16.51 -1.84
C SER A 126 -11.76 16.65 -1.27
N THR A 127 -12.70 17.16 -2.07
CA THR A 127 -14.09 17.34 -1.67
C THR A 127 -14.73 15.98 -1.43
N GLY A 128 -15.33 15.78 -0.26
CA GLY A 128 -15.90 14.48 0.12
C GLY A 128 -14.87 13.50 0.69
N ALA A 129 -13.62 13.92 0.88
CA ALA A 129 -12.66 13.12 1.62
C ALA A 129 -12.99 13.11 3.12
N THR A 130 -12.57 12.05 3.78
CA THR A 130 -12.81 11.78 5.19
C THR A 130 -11.49 11.50 5.90
N ASN A 131 -11.49 11.46 7.24
CA ASN A 131 -10.27 11.26 8.00
C ASN A 131 -10.56 10.38 9.24
N GLY A 132 -9.54 9.70 9.74
CA GLY A 132 -9.60 8.80 10.87
C GLY A 132 -10.61 7.66 10.68
N ASN A 133 -11.47 7.45 11.69
CA ASN A 133 -12.42 6.34 11.68
C ASN A 133 -13.77 6.65 10.99
N SER A 134 -13.87 7.79 10.30
CA SER A 134 -15.09 8.20 9.60
C SER A 134 -15.48 7.20 8.50
N VAL A 135 -16.77 7.11 8.17
CA VAL A 135 -17.24 6.31 7.02
C VAL A 135 -16.77 6.98 5.74
N PHE A 136 -16.24 6.21 4.79
CA PHE A 136 -15.77 6.77 3.53
C PHE A 136 -16.91 7.40 2.73
N SER A 137 -16.63 8.55 2.12
CA SER A 137 -17.46 9.15 1.07
C SER A 137 -16.70 9.23 -0.25
N THR A 138 -17.46 9.31 -1.34
CA THR A 138 -16.89 9.48 -2.67
C THR A 138 -16.25 10.85 -2.79
N CYS A 139 -14.99 10.88 -3.19
CA CYS A 139 -14.27 12.11 -3.45
C CYS A 139 -14.68 12.66 -4.83
N THR A 140 -14.98 13.95 -4.89
CA THR A 140 -15.53 14.62 -6.09
C THR A 140 -14.59 15.68 -6.67
N SER A 141 -13.44 15.92 -6.03
CA SER A 141 -12.40 16.79 -6.57
C SER A 141 -11.01 16.18 -6.40
N ILE A 142 -10.07 16.60 -7.25
CA ILE A 142 -8.64 16.32 -7.04
C ILE A 142 -8.17 17.09 -5.80
N PRO A 143 -7.40 16.47 -4.88
CA PRO A 143 -6.83 17.19 -3.75
C PRO A 143 -5.81 18.22 -4.20
N ASN A 144 -5.85 19.41 -3.58
CA ASN A 144 -4.94 20.52 -3.88
C ASN A 144 -4.18 21.03 -2.65
N GLY A 145 -4.39 20.44 -1.47
CA GLY A 145 -3.76 20.82 -0.22
C GLY A 145 -2.34 20.23 -0.06
N SER A 146 -1.84 20.31 1.17
CA SER A 146 -0.53 19.80 1.55
C SER A 146 -0.48 18.27 1.53
N ILE A 147 0.69 17.70 1.25
CA ILE A 147 0.97 16.28 1.47
C ILE A 147 1.10 16.07 2.99
N ILE A 148 0.25 15.20 3.54
CA ILE A 148 0.19 14.88 4.97
C ILE A 148 0.38 13.38 5.25
N ASN A 149 0.39 12.54 4.21
CA ASN A 149 0.76 11.13 4.41
C ASN A 149 2.18 11.02 4.96
N ASN A 150 2.31 10.21 6.01
CA ASN A 150 3.57 9.94 6.70
C ASN A 150 3.88 8.44 6.81
N VAL A 151 3.05 7.58 6.22
CA VAL A 151 3.21 6.11 6.25
C VAL A 151 3.96 5.56 5.04
N VAL A 152 3.91 6.22 3.88
CA VAL A 152 4.72 5.87 2.71
C VAL A 152 5.79 6.94 2.50
N ARG A 153 7.04 6.59 2.80
CA ARG A 153 8.18 7.51 2.66
C ARG A 153 8.97 7.20 1.40
N TYR A 154 9.23 8.21 0.59
CA TYR A 154 9.99 8.13 -0.67
C TYR A 154 9.37 7.22 -1.75
N PRO A 155 8.07 7.38 -2.06
CA PRO A 155 7.46 6.66 -3.18
C PRO A 155 8.18 7.00 -4.48
N LYS A 156 8.30 6.01 -5.38
CA LYS A 156 8.90 6.26 -6.70
C LYS A 156 8.06 7.26 -7.48
N SER A 157 8.72 8.13 -8.24
CA SER A 157 8.01 9.07 -9.11
C SER A 157 7.26 8.30 -10.20
N ILE A 158 5.99 8.64 -10.44
CA ILE A 158 5.19 8.00 -11.47
C ILE A 158 5.69 8.42 -12.86
N ASN A 159 5.56 7.53 -13.83
CA ASN A 159 5.83 7.86 -15.22
C ASN A 159 4.80 8.88 -15.72
N THR A 160 5.26 10.05 -16.18
CA THR A 160 4.41 11.15 -16.69
C THR A 160 4.74 11.51 -18.14
N ASN A 161 5.35 10.58 -18.88
CA ASN A 161 5.64 10.77 -20.30
C ASN A 161 4.37 11.16 -21.06
N SER A 162 4.41 12.28 -21.78
CA SER A 162 3.24 12.86 -22.46
C SER A 162 2.66 11.99 -23.58
N ALA A 163 3.40 10.97 -24.05
CA ALA A 163 2.93 10.05 -25.08
C ALA A 163 1.95 8.98 -24.55
N ILE A 164 1.85 8.83 -23.22
CA ILE A 164 1.06 7.80 -22.55
C ILE A 164 0.36 8.37 -21.30
N PRO A 165 -0.70 7.71 -20.80
CA PRO A 165 -1.33 8.16 -19.55
C PRO A 165 -0.37 8.09 -18.36
N SER A 166 -0.52 9.03 -17.41
CA SER A 166 0.26 9.04 -16.16
C SER A 166 0.19 7.69 -15.44
N GLY A 167 1.34 7.12 -15.11
CA GLY A 167 1.45 5.81 -14.49
C GLY A 167 0.96 4.64 -15.36
N GLN A 168 0.78 4.88 -16.66
CA GLN A 168 0.16 3.98 -17.66
C GLN A 168 -1.33 3.64 -17.40
N ILE A 169 -1.90 4.11 -16.28
CA ILE A 169 -3.31 3.90 -15.90
C ILE A 169 -4.13 5.20 -15.86
N GLY A 170 -3.50 6.34 -16.16
CA GLY A 170 -4.14 7.66 -16.13
C GLY A 170 -4.37 8.20 -14.71
N LEU A 171 -3.57 7.76 -13.74
CA LEU A 171 -3.69 8.23 -12.36
C LEU A 171 -3.31 9.70 -12.26
N ASN A 172 -4.15 10.49 -11.57
CA ASN A 172 -3.80 11.87 -11.24
C ASN A 172 -2.59 11.89 -10.28
N SER A 173 -1.52 12.61 -10.65
CA SER A 173 -0.29 12.63 -9.86
C SER A 173 -0.45 13.21 -8.45
N ALA A 174 -1.49 14.02 -8.21
CA ALA A 174 -1.76 14.59 -6.89
C ALA A 174 -2.18 13.54 -5.86
N VAL A 175 -2.65 12.36 -6.29
CA VAL A 175 -3.04 11.28 -5.37
C VAL A 175 -1.96 10.21 -5.20
N TRP A 176 -0.78 10.37 -5.81
CA TRP A 176 0.32 9.43 -5.63
C TRP A 176 1.22 9.81 -4.44
N PRO A 177 1.58 8.87 -3.54
CA PRO A 177 1.22 7.46 -3.53
C PRO A 177 -0.20 7.24 -3.01
N ILE A 178 -0.98 6.46 -3.77
CA ILE A 178 -2.31 6.04 -3.34
C ILE A 178 -2.19 4.69 -2.64
N ILE A 179 -2.82 4.56 -1.46
CA ILE A 179 -2.85 3.32 -0.70
C ILE A 179 -4.25 2.71 -0.88
N GLN A 180 -4.30 1.51 -1.46
CA GLN A 180 -5.55 0.76 -1.63
C GLN A 180 -5.82 -0.06 -0.37
N LEU A 181 -6.96 0.18 0.27
CA LEU A 181 -7.33 -0.45 1.52
C LEU A 181 -8.10 -1.75 1.24
N TYR A 182 -7.76 -2.81 1.96
CA TYR A 182 -8.45 -4.10 1.86
C TYR A 182 -8.85 -4.58 3.26
N SER A 183 -10.01 -5.21 3.36
CA SER A 183 -10.43 -5.93 4.55
C SER A 183 -9.89 -7.35 4.53
N PHE A 184 -9.03 -7.68 5.48
CA PHE A 184 -8.51 -9.03 5.74
C PHE A 184 -8.26 -9.20 7.23
N SER A 185 -8.31 -10.44 7.73
CA SER A 185 -8.14 -10.75 9.17
C SER A 185 -7.15 -11.87 9.43
N ASN A 186 -6.57 -12.44 8.37
CA ASN A 186 -5.67 -13.57 8.40
C ASN A 186 -4.80 -13.53 7.13
N GLY A 187 -4.19 -14.66 6.78
CA GLY A 187 -3.29 -14.81 5.65
C GLY A 187 -3.69 -14.03 4.39
N VAL A 188 -2.70 -13.33 3.83
CA VAL A 188 -2.84 -12.53 2.63
C VAL A 188 -2.04 -13.18 1.51
N VAL A 189 -2.73 -13.53 0.43
CA VAL A 189 -2.15 -14.13 -0.76
C VAL A 189 -2.09 -13.06 -1.85
N ILE A 190 -0.88 -12.76 -2.29
CA ILE A 190 -0.59 -11.85 -3.39
C ILE A 190 -0.24 -12.67 -4.61
N GLN A 191 -0.91 -12.45 -5.73
CA GLN A 191 -0.65 -13.17 -6.97
C GLN A 191 -0.45 -12.22 -8.13
N TYR A 192 0.63 -12.43 -8.89
CA TYR A 192 0.85 -11.80 -10.19
C TYR A 192 0.56 -12.82 -11.31
N ASN A 193 -0.53 -12.58 -12.04
CA ASN A 193 -1.07 -13.46 -13.08
C ASN A 193 -0.44 -13.16 -14.44
N ARG A 194 0.82 -13.55 -14.61
CA ARG A 194 1.53 -13.37 -15.88
C ARG A 194 1.13 -14.46 -16.89
N GLY A 195 1.13 -14.12 -18.18
CA GLY A 195 0.95 -15.09 -19.29
C GLY A 195 1.98 -16.24 -19.37
N GLY A 196 3.04 -16.21 -18.55
CA GLY A 196 4.06 -17.26 -18.44
C GLY A 196 4.01 -18.07 -17.13
N GLY A 197 2.97 -17.89 -16.31
CA GLY A 197 2.80 -18.56 -15.02
C GLY A 197 2.58 -17.58 -13.87
N VAL A 198 1.80 -18.03 -12.88
CA VAL A 198 1.45 -17.23 -11.70
C VAL A 198 2.64 -17.18 -10.74
N GLN A 199 2.98 -15.98 -10.27
CA GLN A 199 3.91 -15.75 -9.17
C GLN A 199 3.11 -15.43 -7.91
N THR A 200 3.42 -16.08 -6.79
CA THR A 200 2.62 -16.00 -5.57
C THR A 200 3.50 -15.71 -4.36
N VAL A 201 3.05 -14.80 -3.51
CA VAL A 201 3.60 -14.55 -2.18
C VAL A 201 2.47 -14.71 -1.17
N SER A 202 2.70 -15.53 -0.15
CA SER A 202 1.78 -15.69 0.97
C SER A 202 2.38 -15.03 2.21
N LEU A 203 1.62 -14.09 2.79
CA LEU A 203 1.94 -13.41 4.03
C LEU A 203 1.00 -13.88 5.14
N GLN A 204 1.49 -13.83 6.37
CA GLN A 204 0.67 -14.00 7.56
C GLN A 204 0.34 -12.63 8.12
N TYR A 205 -0.95 -12.36 8.32
CA TYR A 205 -1.41 -11.13 8.96
C TYR A 205 -1.92 -11.45 10.35
N ASP A 206 -1.38 -10.74 11.34
CA ASP A 206 -1.87 -10.76 12.71
C ASP A 206 -2.26 -9.37 13.18
N ASP A 207 -3.22 -9.33 14.10
CA ASP A 207 -3.46 -8.14 14.90
C ASP A 207 -2.37 -8.02 15.96
N ILE A 208 -1.88 -6.80 16.18
CA ILE A 208 -1.00 -6.52 17.32
C ILE A 208 -1.83 -6.82 18.58
N PRO A 209 -1.42 -7.79 19.43
CA PRO A 209 -2.14 -8.04 20.67
C PRO A 209 -2.09 -6.77 21.52
N ASN A 210 -3.18 -6.45 22.22
CA ASN A 210 -3.18 -5.35 23.18
C ASN A 210 -2.00 -5.54 24.15
N ILE A 211 -0.98 -4.68 24.04
CA ILE A 211 0.14 -4.69 24.96
C ILE A 211 -0.37 -4.07 26.26
N THR A 212 -0.88 -4.89 27.17
CA THR A 212 -1.12 -4.47 28.54
C THR A 212 0.21 -4.48 29.27
N THR A 213 0.91 -3.35 29.32
CA THR A 213 2.07 -3.20 30.21
C THR A 213 1.57 -3.03 31.64
N SER A 214 1.52 -4.09 32.43
CA SER A 214 1.38 -3.97 33.89
C SER A 214 2.74 -3.59 34.47
N VAL A 215 2.88 -2.34 34.92
CA VAL A 215 4.05 -1.94 35.71
C VAL A 215 3.89 -2.56 37.10
N ASP A 216 4.71 -3.55 37.41
CA ASP A 216 4.80 -4.10 38.76
C ASP A 216 5.45 -3.05 39.68
N ARG A 217 4.60 -2.31 40.40
CA ARG A 217 5.03 -1.33 41.41
C ARG A 217 5.36 -1.97 42.76
N THR A 218 5.24 -3.29 42.92
CA THR A 218 5.51 -3.96 44.20
C THR A 218 7.00 -4.21 44.45
N ASN A 219 7.84 -4.15 43.41
CA ASN A 219 9.29 -4.36 43.49
C ASN A 219 10.14 -3.11 43.24
N TYR A 220 9.54 -1.91 43.23
CA TYR A 220 10.30 -0.67 43.04
C TYR A 220 11.06 -0.32 44.34
N PRO A 221 12.40 -0.20 44.34
CA PRO A 221 13.14 0.19 45.53
C PRO A 221 12.73 1.60 45.98
N PRO A 222 12.42 1.85 47.26
CA PRO A 222 12.28 3.20 47.76
C PRO A 222 13.63 3.93 47.67
N ASN A 223 13.57 5.21 47.26
CA ASN A 223 14.73 6.11 47.23
C ASN A 223 15.39 6.26 48.61
#